data_AF-N2AVF7-F1
#
_entry.id   AF-N2AVF7-F1
#
_cell.length_a   1.000
_cell.length_b   1.000
_cell.length_c   1.000
_cell.angle_alpha   90.00
_cell.angle_beta   90.00
_cell.angle_gamma   90.00
#
_symmetry.space_group_name_H-M   'P 1'
#
loop_
_entity.id
_entity.type
_entity.pdbx_description
1 polymer ?
#
loop_
_entity_poly.entity_id
_entity_poly.type
_entity_poly.pdbx_seq_one_letter_code
_entity_poly.pdbx_strand_id
1 'polypeptide(L)'
;MLCGMRSVRMVLLFMKKFEQMKRQYESLTGYLDETDLSDKNISATTADFDRLFELAWKTLKAYLYQELGIYEAKTGSPREILKLAAAQDLLWQDAVWFQMLKDRNDDAHIYRKSDAMIYISKIVSLYLPEIRRLIERLKELIPEEPWEDIRIPQDLLAYAFGHRKPLYELLEDIGRAYHCQADAQIYESWEKYKKEYLFHS
;
A
#
# COMPACT_ATOMS: atom_id res chain seq x y z
N MET A 1 -31.99 -6.07 17.95
CA MET A 1 -31.44 -4.84 17.33
C MET A 1 -29.92 -4.97 17.20
N LEU A 2 -29.45 -5.91 16.36
CA LEU A 2 -28.01 -6.28 16.21
C LEU A 2 -27.55 -6.16 14.74
N CYS A 3 -28.07 -5.18 14.00
CA CYS A 3 -27.78 -5.00 12.57
C CYS A 3 -26.64 -3.98 12.28
N GLY A 4 -26.22 -3.17 13.27
CA GLY A 4 -25.31 -2.03 13.02
C GLY A 4 -23.80 -2.30 13.13
N MET A 5 -23.35 -3.29 13.92
CA MET A 5 -21.92 -3.41 14.26
C MET A 5 -21.08 -4.20 13.24
N ARG A 6 -21.70 -5.03 12.38
CA ARG A 6 -20.97 -5.74 11.31
C ARG A 6 -20.66 -4.83 10.11
N SER A 7 -21.40 -3.73 9.94
CA SER A 7 -21.27 -2.81 8.80
C SER A 7 -20.01 -1.94 8.91
N VAL A 8 -19.77 -1.33 10.08
CA VAL A 8 -18.70 -0.33 10.27
C VAL A 8 -17.30 -0.95 10.11
N ARG A 9 -17.07 -2.15 10.67
CA ARG A 9 -15.75 -2.82 10.63
C ARG A 9 -15.35 -3.29 9.23
N MET A 10 -16.33 -3.53 8.35
CA MET A 10 -16.09 -3.94 6.96
C MET A 10 -15.83 -2.75 6.03
N VAL A 11 -16.57 -1.65 6.20
CA VAL A 11 -16.33 -0.36 5.52
C VAL A 11 -14.88 0.11 5.79
N LEU A 12 -14.44 0.04 7.05
CA LEU A 12 -13.06 0.34 7.47
C LEU A 12 -11.97 -0.50 6.77
N LEU A 13 -12.26 -1.73 6.33
CA LEU A 13 -11.24 -2.61 5.75
C LEU A 13 -10.92 -2.26 4.30
N PHE A 14 -11.94 -1.91 3.53
CA PHE A 14 -11.81 -1.51 2.13
C PHE A 14 -11.11 -0.16 1.99
N MET A 15 -11.48 0.80 2.85
CA MET A 15 -10.86 2.12 2.89
C MET A 15 -9.37 2.02 3.19
N LYS A 16 -8.97 1.15 4.14
CA LYS A 16 -7.55 0.86 4.42
C LYS A 16 -6.79 0.32 3.20
N LYS A 17 -7.41 -0.54 2.39
CA LYS A 17 -6.78 -1.07 1.17
C LYS A 17 -6.60 0.01 0.12
N PHE A 18 -7.58 0.90 -0.01
CA PHE A 18 -7.49 2.04 -0.91
C PHE A 18 -6.38 3.00 -0.50
N GLU A 19 -6.26 3.32 0.80
CA GLU A 19 -5.13 4.10 1.31
C GLU A 19 -3.78 3.44 1.05
N GLN A 20 -3.67 2.13 1.28
CA GLN A 20 -2.46 1.36 0.96
C GLN A 20 -2.12 1.42 -0.53
N MET A 21 -3.12 1.32 -1.40
CA MET A 21 -2.96 1.42 -2.85
C MET A 21 -2.42 2.80 -3.25
N LYS A 22 -3.02 3.89 -2.73
CA LYS A 22 -2.56 5.27 -2.99
C LYS A 22 -1.10 5.47 -2.58
N ARG A 23 -0.73 5.03 -1.37
CA ARG A 23 0.65 5.13 -0.87
C ARG A 23 1.63 4.32 -1.69
N GLN A 24 1.26 3.10 -2.09
CA GLN A 24 2.13 2.28 -2.94
C GLN A 24 2.33 2.93 -4.31
N TYR A 25 1.28 3.53 -4.88
CA TYR A 25 1.37 4.28 -6.13
C TYR A 25 2.31 5.49 -6.00
N GLU A 26 2.14 6.31 -4.95
CA GLU A 26 2.98 7.48 -4.67
C GLU A 26 4.45 7.08 -4.41
N SER A 27 4.67 6.00 -3.65
CA SER A 27 6.02 5.48 -3.40
C SER A 27 6.69 5.04 -4.69
N LEU A 28 6.04 4.16 -5.47
CA LEU A 28 6.58 3.67 -6.73
C LEU A 28 6.87 4.82 -7.70
N THR A 29 5.90 5.71 -7.94
CA THR A 29 6.08 6.85 -8.85
C THR A 29 7.09 7.88 -8.35
N GLY A 30 7.33 7.95 -7.04
CA GLY A 30 8.27 8.89 -6.44
C GLY A 30 9.75 8.53 -6.59
N TYR A 31 10.08 7.23 -6.70
CA TYR A 31 11.46 6.77 -6.90
C TYR A 31 11.73 6.20 -8.29
N LEU A 32 10.69 5.86 -9.06
CA LEU A 32 10.83 5.18 -10.34
C LEU A 32 11.67 6.01 -11.32
N ASP A 33 12.79 5.43 -11.72
CA ASP A 33 13.65 5.95 -12.77
C ASP A 33 13.71 4.93 -13.90
N GLU A 34 13.07 5.23 -15.02
CA GLU A 34 13.06 4.37 -16.21
C GLU A 34 14.43 4.28 -16.91
N THR A 35 15.36 5.18 -16.57
CA THR A 35 16.72 5.19 -17.10
C THR A 35 17.70 4.39 -16.25
N ASP A 36 17.34 4.06 -15.00
CA ASP A 36 18.14 3.22 -14.11
C ASP A 36 17.97 1.73 -14.47
N LEU A 37 18.94 1.20 -15.22
CA LEU A 37 18.93 -0.21 -15.66
C LEU A 37 19.59 -1.16 -14.64
N SER A 38 19.78 -0.72 -13.39
CA SER A 38 20.34 -1.55 -12.32
C SER A 38 19.39 -2.68 -11.93
N ASP A 39 19.95 -3.81 -11.53
CA ASP A 39 19.14 -4.96 -11.08
C ASP A 39 18.32 -4.61 -9.83
N LYS A 40 18.81 -3.65 -9.03
CA LYS A 40 18.07 -3.07 -7.90
C LYS A 40 16.80 -2.36 -8.39
N ASN A 41 16.90 -1.46 -9.35
CA ASN A 41 15.73 -0.74 -9.86
C ASN A 41 14.72 -1.68 -10.53
N ILE A 42 15.23 -2.65 -11.30
CA ILE A 42 14.40 -3.65 -11.96
C ILE A 42 13.60 -4.46 -10.93
N SER A 43 14.30 -5.01 -9.93
CA SER A 43 13.67 -5.83 -8.89
C SER A 43 12.69 -5.01 -8.04
N ALA A 44 13.06 -3.79 -7.64
CA ALA A 44 12.20 -2.93 -6.83
C ALA A 44 10.93 -2.53 -7.59
N THR A 45 11.08 -2.02 -8.82
CA THR A 45 9.97 -1.58 -9.66
C THR A 45 8.98 -2.70 -9.95
N THR A 46 9.47 -3.87 -10.35
CA THR A 46 8.64 -5.04 -10.66
C THR A 46 7.86 -5.49 -9.41
N ALA A 47 8.55 -5.67 -8.28
CA ALA A 47 7.92 -6.12 -7.05
C ALA A 47 6.89 -5.12 -6.49
N ASP A 48 7.22 -3.82 -6.53
CA ASP A 48 6.31 -2.77 -6.07
C ASP A 48 5.11 -2.59 -6.99
N PHE A 49 5.29 -2.74 -8.30
CA PHE A 49 4.17 -2.74 -9.24
C PHE A 49 3.25 -3.96 -9.04
N ASP A 50 3.81 -5.15 -8.83
CA ASP A 50 3.01 -6.35 -8.57
C ASP A 50 2.20 -6.21 -7.28
N ARG A 51 2.82 -5.64 -6.24
CA ARG A 51 2.13 -5.28 -5.00
C ARG A 51 1.05 -4.23 -5.22
N LEU A 52 1.33 -3.21 -6.03
CA LEU A 52 0.37 -2.17 -6.38
C LEU A 52 -0.86 -2.74 -7.11
N PHE A 53 -0.65 -3.60 -8.10
CA PHE A 53 -1.73 -4.30 -8.78
C PHE A 53 -2.53 -5.16 -7.80
N GLU A 54 -1.85 -5.90 -6.91
CA GLU A 54 -2.48 -6.75 -5.91
C GLU A 54 -3.42 -5.95 -4.99
N LEU A 55 -2.99 -4.77 -4.58
CA LEU A 55 -3.80 -3.82 -3.82
C LEU A 55 -4.97 -3.29 -4.66
N ALA A 56 -4.74 -2.98 -5.94
CA ALA A 56 -5.77 -2.45 -6.83
C ALA A 56 -6.95 -3.42 -7.00
N TRP A 57 -6.70 -4.67 -7.40
CA TRP A 57 -7.80 -5.62 -7.62
C TRP A 57 -8.46 -6.03 -6.29
N LYS A 58 -7.73 -6.07 -5.17
CA LYS A 58 -8.33 -6.31 -3.85
C LYS A 58 -9.19 -5.13 -3.38
N THR A 59 -8.85 -3.91 -3.75
CA THR A 59 -9.67 -2.72 -3.49
C THR A 59 -10.95 -2.78 -4.30
N LEU A 60 -10.85 -3.04 -5.60
CA LEU A 60 -12.01 -3.29 -6.47
C LEU A 60 -12.90 -4.40 -5.92
N LYS A 61 -12.31 -5.55 -5.55
CA LYS A 61 -13.03 -6.67 -4.96
C LYS A 61 -13.86 -6.27 -3.75
N ALA A 62 -13.26 -5.50 -2.84
CA ALA A 62 -13.93 -5.06 -1.65
C ALA A 62 -15.02 -4.03 -1.97
N TYR A 63 -14.74 -3.06 -2.83
CA TYR A 63 -15.70 -2.06 -3.29
C TYR A 63 -16.94 -2.69 -3.96
N LEU A 64 -16.72 -3.56 -4.95
CA LEU A 64 -17.79 -4.26 -5.67
C LEU A 64 -18.67 -5.08 -4.72
N TYR A 65 -18.07 -5.77 -3.75
CA TYR A 65 -18.82 -6.60 -2.80
C TYR A 65 -19.57 -5.76 -1.75
N GLN A 66 -18.92 -4.74 -1.19
CA GLN A 66 -19.39 -4.05 0.02
C GLN A 66 -20.25 -2.84 -0.31
N GLU A 67 -19.88 -2.07 -1.33
CA GLU A 67 -20.58 -0.83 -1.71
C GLU A 67 -21.61 -1.09 -2.81
N LEU A 68 -21.26 -1.88 -3.83
CA LEU A 68 -22.18 -2.19 -4.94
C LEU A 68 -23.04 -3.44 -4.71
N GLY A 69 -22.77 -4.23 -3.65
CA GLY A 69 -23.55 -5.42 -3.33
C GLY A 69 -23.39 -6.59 -4.32
N ILE A 70 -22.32 -6.62 -5.10
CA ILE A 70 -22.02 -7.69 -6.06
C ILE A 70 -21.40 -8.87 -5.31
N TYR A 71 -22.24 -9.81 -4.88
CA TYR A 71 -21.84 -10.93 -4.02
C TYR A 71 -20.80 -11.86 -4.63
N GLU A 72 -20.78 -11.99 -5.96
CA GLU A 72 -19.80 -12.76 -6.74
C GLU A 72 -18.37 -12.25 -6.50
N ALA A 73 -18.20 -10.95 -6.22
CA ALA A 73 -16.90 -10.37 -5.94
C ALA A 73 -16.29 -10.93 -4.65
N LYS A 74 -17.09 -11.38 -3.66
CA LYS A 74 -16.60 -11.86 -2.36
C LYS A 74 -15.53 -12.94 -2.48
N THR A 75 -15.72 -13.89 -3.40
CA THR A 75 -14.78 -15.01 -3.63
C THR A 75 -14.07 -14.93 -4.98
N GLY A 76 -14.36 -13.90 -5.78
CA GLY A 76 -13.76 -13.74 -7.11
C GLY A 76 -12.24 -13.69 -7.11
N SER A 77 -11.65 -14.37 -8.09
CA SER A 77 -10.25 -14.30 -8.50
C SER A 77 -9.92 -12.95 -9.15
N PRO A 78 -8.64 -12.56 -9.29
CA PRO A 78 -8.28 -11.28 -9.93
C PRO A 78 -8.95 -11.07 -11.30
N ARG A 79 -9.00 -12.13 -12.13
CA ARG A 79 -9.64 -12.07 -13.45
C ARG A 79 -11.14 -11.80 -13.36
N GLU A 80 -11.83 -12.46 -12.43
CA GLU A 80 -13.28 -12.26 -12.24
C GLU A 80 -13.58 -10.86 -11.70
N ILE A 81 -12.76 -10.36 -10.78
CA ILE A 81 -12.89 -9.00 -10.25
C ILE A 81 -12.69 -7.95 -11.33
N LEU A 82 -11.69 -8.12 -12.20
CA LEU A 82 -11.50 -7.19 -13.33
C LEU A 82 -12.69 -7.20 -14.29
N LYS A 83 -13.29 -8.37 -14.57
CA LYS A 83 -14.50 -8.46 -15.40
C LYS A 83 -15.68 -7.73 -14.77
N LEU A 84 -15.91 -7.94 -13.47
CA LEU A 84 -16.97 -7.25 -12.75
C LEU A 84 -16.73 -5.74 -12.70
N ALA A 85 -15.49 -5.30 -12.46
CA ALA A 85 -15.13 -3.88 -12.46
C ALA A 85 -15.32 -3.22 -13.83
N ALA A 86 -14.94 -3.91 -14.92
CA ALA A 86 -15.19 -3.44 -16.29
C ALA A 86 -16.70 -3.32 -16.58
N ALA A 87 -17.51 -4.29 -16.14
CA ALA A 87 -18.96 -4.25 -16.29
C ALA A 87 -19.66 -3.16 -15.45
N GLN A 88 -18.94 -2.51 -14.54
CA GLN A 88 -19.41 -1.39 -13.71
C GLN A 88 -18.74 -0.07 -14.10
N ASP A 89 -18.07 -0.01 -15.26
CA ASP A 89 -17.37 1.18 -15.77
C ASP A 89 -16.34 1.77 -14.78
N LEU A 90 -15.73 0.91 -13.95
CA LEU A 90 -14.68 1.31 -13.02
C LEU A 90 -13.29 1.35 -13.68
N LEU A 91 -13.12 0.65 -14.82
CA LEU A 91 -11.87 0.57 -15.56
C LEU A 91 -11.99 1.34 -16.86
N TRP A 92 -11.05 2.25 -17.12
CA TRP A 92 -11.06 3.06 -18.33
C TRP A 92 -10.74 2.25 -19.60
N GLN A 93 -9.61 1.53 -19.59
CA GLN A 93 -9.27 0.57 -20.64
C GLN A 93 -9.12 -0.84 -20.05
N ASP A 94 -10.21 -1.57 -19.96
CA ASP A 94 -10.27 -2.93 -19.41
C ASP A 94 -9.23 -3.89 -20.04
N ALA A 95 -8.99 -3.80 -21.36
CA ALA A 95 -7.98 -4.59 -22.07
C ALA A 95 -6.57 -4.42 -21.49
N VAL A 96 -6.23 -3.21 -21.04
CA VAL A 96 -4.92 -2.93 -20.42
C VAL A 96 -4.81 -3.65 -19.07
N TRP A 97 -5.87 -3.66 -18.27
CA TRP A 97 -5.89 -4.37 -16.98
C TRP A 97 -5.76 -5.89 -17.13
N PHE A 98 -6.38 -6.47 -18.17
CA PHE A 98 -6.19 -7.88 -18.49
C PHE A 98 -4.77 -8.17 -18.98
N GLN A 99 -4.13 -7.21 -19.68
CA GLN A 99 -2.73 -7.33 -20.06
C GLN A 99 -1.80 -7.25 -18.84
N MET A 100 -2.03 -6.34 -17.89
CA MET A 100 -1.29 -6.30 -16.61
C MET A 100 -1.37 -7.65 -15.87
N LEU A 101 -2.58 -8.22 -15.80
CA LEU A 101 -2.79 -9.52 -15.15
C LEU A 101 -2.01 -10.63 -15.85
N LYS A 102 -1.91 -10.59 -17.18
CA LYS A 102 -1.15 -11.56 -17.96
C LYS A 102 0.35 -11.39 -17.74
N ASP A 103 0.87 -10.18 -17.88
CA ASP A 103 2.31 -9.90 -17.80
C ASP A 103 2.88 -10.21 -16.41
N ARG A 104 2.15 -9.92 -15.32
CA ARG A 104 2.62 -10.30 -13.97
C ARG A 104 2.72 -11.82 -13.78
N ASN A 105 1.85 -12.57 -14.44
CA ASN A 105 1.90 -14.04 -14.37
C ASN A 105 2.97 -14.63 -15.29
N ASP A 106 3.71 -13.79 -16.04
CA ASP A 106 4.82 -14.21 -16.89
C ASP A 106 6.14 -14.18 -16.09
N ASP A 107 6.58 -15.35 -15.66
CA ASP A 107 7.82 -15.52 -14.90
C ASP A 107 9.07 -15.17 -15.74
N ALA A 108 8.96 -14.96 -17.06
CA ALA A 108 10.10 -14.60 -17.91
C ALA A 108 10.78 -13.30 -17.45
N HIS A 109 10.02 -12.35 -16.89
CA HIS A 109 10.53 -11.10 -16.33
C HIS A 109 11.46 -11.31 -15.12
N ILE A 110 11.38 -12.47 -14.44
CA ILE A 110 12.23 -12.81 -13.28
C ILE A 110 13.59 -13.35 -13.74
N TYR A 111 13.66 -14.01 -14.89
CA TYR A 111 14.86 -14.70 -15.35
C TYR A 111 15.64 -13.96 -16.45
N ARG A 112 15.00 -13.01 -17.16
CA ARG A 112 15.61 -12.32 -18.31
C ARG A 112 15.51 -10.81 -18.17
N LYS A 113 16.68 -10.17 -18.07
CA LYS A 113 16.80 -8.71 -17.96
C LYS A 113 16.14 -7.94 -19.12
N SER A 114 16.22 -8.46 -20.35
CA SER A 114 15.53 -7.88 -21.51
C SER A 114 14.02 -7.86 -21.34
N ASP A 115 13.45 -8.94 -20.84
CA ASP A 115 12.01 -9.10 -20.67
C ASP A 115 11.53 -8.22 -19.51
N ALA A 116 12.30 -8.16 -18.42
CA ALA A 116 12.05 -7.25 -17.30
C ALA A 116 12.02 -5.78 -17.75
N MET A 117 12.95 -5.37 -18.64
CA MET A 117 12.98 -4.01 -19.17
C MET A 117 11.75 -3.67 -20.01
N ILE A 118 11.29 -4.61 -20.83
CA ILE A 118 10.03 -4.45 -21.58
C ILE A 118 8.85 -4.31 -20.63
N TYR A 119 8.82 -5.09 -19.53
CA TYR A 119 7.77 -4.98 -18.53
C TYR A 119 7.79 -3.63 -17.82
N ILE A 120 8.96 -3.13 -17.40
CA ILE A 120 9.11 -1.79 -16.80
C ILE A 120 8.64 -0.70 -17.76
N SER A 121 9.00 -0.80 -19.04
CA SER A 121 8.52 0.14 -20.06
C SER A 121 6.98 0.15 -20.15
N LYS A 122 6.31 -1.01 -20.08
CA LYS A 122 4.85 -1.09 -20.01
C LYS A 122 4.29 -0.55 -18.69
N ILE A 123 4.95 -0.81 -17.56
CA ILE A 123 4.58 -0.27 -16.24
C ILE A 123 4.48 1.25 -16.32
N VAL A 124 5.54 1.90 -16.82
CA VAL A 124 5.60 3.36 -16.91
C VAL A 124 4.61 3.91 -17.92
N SER A 125 4.66 3.42 -19.16
CA SER A 125 3.95 4.03 -20.28
C SER A 125 2.45 3.71 -20.35
N LEU A 126 2.05 2.55 -19.80
CA LEU A 126 0.71 2.01 -19.99
C LEU A 126 0.00 1.71 -18.66
N TYR A 127 0.68 1.11 -17.69
CA TYR A 127 0.00 0.58 -16.50
C TYR A 127 -0.20 1.60 -15.38
N LEU A 128 0.83 2.37 -15.02
CA LEU A 128 0.71 3.42 -14.02
C LEU A 128 -0.36 4.47 -14.38
N PRO A 129 -0.51 4.92 -15.65
CA PRO A 129 -1.61 5.79 -16.05
C PRO A 129 -3.00 5.21 -15.78
N GLU A 130 -3.22 3.91 -16.04
CA GLU A 130 -4.50 3.25 -15.77
C GLU A 130 -4.75 3.07 -14.27
N ILE A 131 -3.71 2.76 -13.48
CA ILE A 131 -3.81 2.71 -12.01
C ILE A 131 -4.19 4.09 -11.47
N ARG A 132 -3.57 5.16 -11.98
CA ARG A 132 -3.89 6.54 -11.60
C ARG A 132 -5.36 6.88 -11.87
N ARG A 133 -5.86 6.54 -13.06
CA ARG A 133 -7.28 6.75 -13.42
C ARG A 133 -8.20 6.00 -12.47
N LEU A 134 -7.87 4.76 -12.10
CA LEU A 134 -8.65 4.02 -11.10
C LEU A 134 -8.61 4.72 -9.73
N ILE A 135 -7.46 5.21 -9.28
CA ILE A 135 -7.34 5.96 -8.02
C ILE A 135 -8.24 7.19 -8.06
N GLU A 136 -8.17 7.99 -9.12
CA GLU A 136 -8.99 9.20 -9.29
C GLU A 136 -10.48 8.84 -9.28
N ARG A 137 -10.87 7.80 -10.02
CA ARG A 137 -12.26 7.32 -10.04
C ARG A 137 -12.74 6.86 -8.66
N LEU A 138 -11.92 6.12 -7.94
CA LEU A 138 -12.27 5.65 -6.60
C LEU A 138 -12.29 6.81 -5.58
N LYS A 139 -11.47 7.85 -5.71
CA LYS A 139 -11.56 9.04 -4.83
C LYS A 139 -12.93 9.72 -4.90
N GLU A 140 -13.59 9.69 -6.06
CA GLU A 140 -14.95 10.24 -6.21
C GLU A 140 -16.03 9.39 -5.53
N LEU A 141 -15.77 8.09 -5.37
CA LEU A 141 -16.74 7.09 -4.92
C LEU A 141 -16.55 6.72 -3.44
N ILE A 142 -15.33 6.88 -2.93
CA ILE A 142 -14.92 6.47 -1.59
C ILE A 142 -14.66 7.76 -0.79
N PRO A 143 -15.41 8.01 0.29
CA PRO A 143 -15.14 9.18 1.14
C PRO A 143 -13.73 9.08 1.73
N GLU A 144 -13.04 10.22 1.84
CA GLU A 144 -11.76 10.26 2.54
C GLU A 144 -11.99 9.99 4.02
N GLU A 145 -11.23 9.04 4.57
CA GLU A 145 -11.08 8.93 6.03
C GLU A 145 -9.74 9.53 6.45
N PRO A 146 -9.73 10.38 7.49
CA PRO A 146 -8.49 10.88 8.06
C PRO A 146 -7.71 9.70 8.64
N TRP A 147 -6.68 9.27 7.92
CA TRP A 147 -5.73 8.28 8.40
C TRP A 147 -4.52 9.00 8.98
N GLU A 148 -4.34 8.91 10.29
CA GLU A 148 -3.15 9.48 10.94
C GLU A 148 -1.95 8.58 10.70
N ASP A 149 -0.97 9.08 9.94
CA ASP A 149 0.35 8.50 9.88
C ASP A 149 0.99 8.58 11.27
N ILE A 150 1.06 7.44 11.95
CA ILE A 150 1.91 7.32 13.12
C ILE A 150 3.36 7.33 12.63
N ARG A 151 4.04 8.47 12.82
CA ARG A 151 5.43 8.67 12.42
C ARG A 151 6.35 8.55 13.62
N ILE A 152 7.43 7.79 13.45
CA ILE A 152 8.51 7.75 14.44
C ILE A 152 9.20 9.12 14.46
N PRO A 153 9.37 9.76 15.63
CA PRO A 153 10.08 11.03 15.74
C PRO A 153 11.48 10.93 15.14
N GLN A 154 11.86 11.89 14.28
CA GLN A 154 13.14 11.85 13.57
C GLN A 154 14.34 11.89 14.52
N ASP A 155 14.20 12.60 15.62
CA ASP A 155 15.22 12.70 16.66
C ASP A 155 15.34 11.41 17.49
N LEU A 156 14.26 10.62 17.63
CA LEU A 156 14.33 9.26 18.18
C LEU A 156 15.18 8.36 17.27
N LEU A 157 14.92 8.40 15.96
CA LEU A 157 15.72 7.66 14.98
C LEU A 157 17.19 8.08 15.01
N ALA A 158 17.45 9.39 15.02
CA ALA A 158 18.79 9.94 15.09
C ALA A 158 19.52 9.49 16.37
N TYR A 159 18.83 9.49 17.51
CA TYR A 159 19.39 8.99 18.77
C TYR A 159 19.75 7.50 18.67
N ALA A 160 18.81 6.65 18.25
CA ALA A 160 19.03 5.21 18.13
C ALA A 160 20.23 4.89 17.23
N PHE A 161 20.26 5.47 16.03
CA PHE A 161 21.32 5.24 15.05
C PHE A 161 22.66 5.83 15.49
N GLY A 162 22.68 7.04 16.07
CA GLY A 162 23.88 7.68 16.57
C GLY A 162 24.56 6.90 17.69
N HIS A 163 23.76 6.26 18.56
CA HIS A 163 24.27 5.45 19.68
C HIS A 163 24.44 3.97 19.33
N ARG A 164 24.20 3.58 18.06
CA ARG A 164 24.17 2.19 17.60
C ARG A 164 23.25 1.29 18.44
N LYS A 165 22.22 1.86 19.06
CA LYS A 165 21.20 1.11 19.78
C LYS A 165 20.16 0.63 18.77
N PRO A 166 19.81 -0.66 18.73
CA PRO A 166 18.74 -1.12 17.87
C PRO A 166 17.44 -0.39 18.20
N LEU A 167 16.78 0.17 17.17
CA LEU A 167 15.58 0.99 17.36
C LEU A 167 14.48 0.21 18.12
N TYR A 168 14.27 -1.06 17.80
CA TYR A 168 13.24 -1.88 18.45
C TYR A 168 13.47 -2.01 19.96
N GLU A 169 14.71 -2.16 20.42
CA GLU A 169 15.02 -2.25 21.86
C GLU A 169 14.71 -0.93 22.56
N LEU A 170 15.03 0.20 21.93
CA LEU A 170 14.68 1.52 22.46
C LEU A 170 13.16 1.70 22.56
N LEU A 171 12.40 1.28 21.54
CA LEU A 171 10.95 1.34 21.56
C LEU A 171 10.35 0.41 22.63
N GLU A 172 10.91 -0.79 22.81
CA GLU A 172 10.52 -1.72 23.89
C GLU A 172 10.80 -1.16 25.28
N ASP A 173 11.94 -0.48 25.47
CA ASP A 173 12.28 0.15 26.74
C ASP A 173 11.31 1.30 27.07
N ILE A 174 10.99 2.14 26.08
CA ILE A 174 9.99 3.22 26.23
C ILE A 174 8.62 2.60 26.54
N GLY A 175 8.21 1.59 25.78
CA GLY A 175 6.93 0.90 25.96
C GLY A 175 6.80 0.25 27.34
N ARG A 176 7.87 -0.36 27.85
CA ARG A 176 7.92 -0.90 29.22
C ARG A 176 7.90 0.19 30.28
N ALA A 177 8.64 1.28 30.11
CA ALA A 177 8.73 2.37 31.07
C ALA A 177 7.39 3.10 31.27
N TYR A 178 6.57 3.23 30.22
CA TYR A 178 5.30 3.97 30.26
C TYR A 178 4.06 3.08 30.09
N HIS A 179 4.21 1.76 30.15
CA HIS A 179 3.11 0.79 30.02
C HIS A 179 2.25 0.97 28.76
N CYS A 180 2.88 1.36 27.65
CA CYS A 180 2.20 1.63 26.38
C CYS A 180 1.47 0.36 25.87
N GLN A 181 0.25 0.54 25.38
CA GLN A 181 -0.61 -0.49 24.79
C GLN A 181 -0.71 -0.37 23.27
N ALA A 182 -0.17 0.71 22.69
CA ALA A 182 -0.13 0.96 21.25
C ALA A 182 1.13 1.77 20.87
N ASP A 183 1.58 1.62 19.62
CA ASP A 183 2.80 2.27 19.11
C ASP A 183 2.75 3.79 19.20
N ALA A 184 1.59 4.41 18.96
CA ALA A 184 1.41 5.86 19.09
C ALA A 184 1.82 6.37 20.49
N GLN A 185 1.46 5.63 21.54
CA GLN A 185 1.80 5.99 22.92
C GLN A 185 3.31 5.88 23.18
N ILE A 186 4.00 4.95 22.52
CA ILE A 186 5.46 4.82 22.62
C ILE A 186 6.11 6.08 22.04
N TYR A 187 5.67 6.50 20.85
CA TYR A 187 6.25 7.67 20.17
C TYR A 187 5.94 8.98 20.88
N GLU A 188 4.72 9.15 21.40
CA GLU A 188 4.33 10.30 22.23
C GLU A 188 5.14 10.39 23.53
N SER A 189 5.57 9.24 24.07
CA SER A 189 6.35 9.17 25.31
C SER A 189 7.84 9.50 25.13
N TRP A 190 8.31 9.64 23.90
CA TRP A 190 9.72 9.86 23.58
C TRP A 190 10.34 11.08 24.28
N GLU A 191 9.64 12.23 24.26
CA GLU A 191 10.14 13.45 24.91
C GLU A 191 10.33 13.29 26.41
N LYS A 192 9.41 12.56 27.04
CA LYS A 192 9.47 12.26 28.47
C LYS A 192 10.62 11.28 28.77
N TYR A 193 10.72 10.21 27.96
CA TYR A 193 11.78 9.22 28.09
C TYR A 193 13.17 9.84 27.99
N LYS A 194 13.39 10.70 26.99
CA LYS A 194 14.65 11.44 26.81
C LYS A 194 15.05 12.20 28.08
N LYS A 195 14.12 12.96 28.64
CA LYS A 195 14.38 13.77 29.83
C LYS A 195 14.71 12.91 31.03
N GLU A 196 13.94 11.84 31.28
CA GLU A 196 14.09 11.01 32.47
C GLU A 196 15.30 10.07 32.42
N TYR A 197 15.60 9.50 31.26
CA TYR A 197 16.58 8.40 31.15
C TYR A 197 17.85 8.75 30.37
N LEU A 198 17.83 9.77 29.51
CA LEU A 198 18.92 10.03 28.55
C LEU A 198 19.69 11.34 28.80
N PHE A 199 19.08 12.36 29.42
CA PHE A 199 19.70 13.66 29.67
C PHE A 199 20.22 13.89 31.11
N HIS A 200 20.28 12.84 31.93
CA HIS A 200 20.88 12.89 33.28
C HIS A 200 22.36 12.44 33.31
N SER A 201 23.08 12.55 32.18
CA SER A 201 24.51 12.21 32.06
C SER A 201 25.33 13.42 31.62
#